data_AF-A0A1T4YPF8-F1
#
_entry.id   AF-A0A1T4YPF8-F1
#
_cell.length_a   1.000
_cell.length_b   1.000
_cell.length_c   1.000
_cell.angle_alpha   90.00
_cell.angle_beta   90.00
_cell.angle_gamma   90.00
#
_symmetry.space_group_name_H-M   'P 1'
#
loop_
_entity.id
_entity.type
_entity.pdbx_description
1 polymer ?
#
loop_
_entity_poly.entity_id
_entity_poly.type
_entity_poly.pdbx_seq_one_letter_code
_entity_poly.pdbx_strand_id
1 'polypeptide(L)'
;MSLPALDKPKPYYQCQRCGNCCRWPGDVNVTAREVTAIAEFIGMPEEEFIRDCTRLNISRTGLSIIDKPNGECLFLEGVNVCRIQSVKPMQCSGFPNVWNFPGWQDKCEAIEVSGD
;
A
#
# COMPACT_ATOMS: atom_id res chain seq x y z
N MET A 1 28.97 34.07 8.76
CA MET A 1 27.52 33.82 8.96
C MET A 1 27.10 32.88 7.85
N SER A 2 27.06 31.57 8.13
CA SER A 2 26.70 30.56 7.12
C SER A 2 25.19 30.50 7.02
N LEU A 3 24.66 30.74 5.82
CA LEU A 3 23.24 30.54 5.50
C LEU A 3 22.88 29.06 5.74
N PRO A 4 21.73 28.74 6.36
CA PRO A 4 21.27 27.36 6.45
C PRO A 4 21.05 26.83 5.03
N ALA A 5 21.51 25.61 4.77
CA ALA A 5 21.22 24.93 3.52
C ALA A 5 19.69 24.88 3.35
N LEU A 6 19.19 25.50 2.29
CA LEU A 6 17.80 25.35 1.86
C LEU A 6 17.51 23.85 1.80
N ASP A 7 16.58 23.39 2.63
CA ASP A 7 16.15 21.99 2.67
C ASP A 7 15.79 21.56 1.24
N LYS A 8 16.65 20.73 0.65
CA LYS A 8 16.39 20.19 -0.68
C LYS A 8 15.07 19.41 -0.60
N PRO A 9 14.09 19.67 -1.48
CA PRO A 9 12.85 18.93 -1.47
C PRO A 9 13.15 17.45 -1.61
N LYS A 10 12.46 16.62 -0.81
CA LYS A 10 12.58 15.17 -0.89
C LYS A 10 12.21 14.73 -2.32
N PRO A 11 12.98 13.85 -2.96
CA PRO A 11 12.65 13.35 -4.29
C PRO A 11 11.28 12.66 -4.29
N TYR A 12 10.54 12.86 -5.38
CA TYR A 12 9.30 12.12 -5.63
C TYR A 12 9.59 10.89 -6.48
N TYR A 13 8.96 9.78 -6.15
CA TYR A 13 9.11 8.52 -6.87
C TYR A 13 7.80 8.15 -7.56
N GLN A 14 7.83 8.11 -8.89
CA GLN A 14 6.70 7.71 -9.71
C GLN A 14 6.56 6.19 -9.68
N CYS A 15 5.45 5.71 -9.13
CA CYS A 15 5.12 4.29 -9.11
C CYS A 15 4.98 3.75 -10.54
N GLN A 16 5.77 2.72 -10.87
CA GLN A 16 5.75 2.04 -12.18
C GLN A 16 4.77 0.87 -12.24
N ARG A 17 3.94 0.68 -11.20
CA ARG A 17 3.00 -0.45 -11.09
C ARG A 17 3.69 -1.82 -11.25
N CYS A 18 4.89 -1.98 -10.68
CA CYS A 18 5.65 -3.23 -10.69
C CYS A 18 5.05 -4.35 -9.81
N GLY A 19 4.07 -4.03 -8.95
CA GLY A 19 3.38 -5.01 -8.10
C GLY A 19 4.21 -5.58 -6.93
N ASN A 20 5.51 -5.27 -6.84
CA ASN A 20 6.39 -5.85 -5.82
C ASN A 20 5.93 -5.57 -4.38
N CYS A 21 5.40 -4.37 -4.11
CA CYS A 21 4.86 -4.04 -2.78
C CYS A 21 3.65 -4.90 -2.36
N CYS A 22 2.93 -5.48 -3.32
CA CYS A 22 1.83 -6.42 -3.06
C CYS A 22 2.33 -7.85 -2.79
N ARG A 23 3.63 -8.12 -2.91
CA ARG A 23 4.24 -9.46 -2.73
C ARG A 23 5.20 -9.54 -1.56
N TRP A 24 5.46 -8.42 -0.89
CA TRP A 24 6.30 -8.42 0.30
C TRP A 24 5.50 -8.89 1.50
N PRO A 25 6.12 -9.63 2.42
CA PRO A 25 5.48 -9.94 3.69
C PRO A 25 5.19 -8.65 4.46
N GLY A 26 4.04 -8.60 5.12
CA GLY A 26 3.68 -7.48 6.00
C GLY A 26 2.19 -7.38 6.30
N ASP A 27 1.83 -6.36 7.06
CA ASP A 27 0.44 -5.96 7.26
C ASP A 27 0.10 -4.81 6.31
N VAL A 28 -1.00 -4.93 5.59
CA VAL A 28 -1.68 -3.80 4.94
C VAL A 28 -2.83 -3.41 5.85
N ASN A 29 -2.55 -2.51 6.80
CA ASN A 29 -3.53 -2.08 7.78
C ASN A 29 -4.64 -1.28 7.10
N VAL A 30 -5.87 -1.53 7.52
CA VAL A 30 -7.06 -0.82 7.05
C VAL A 30 -7.81 -0.19 8.20
N THR A 31 -8.23 1.05 7.99
CA THR A 31 -9.15 1.78 8.86
C THR A 31 -10.59 1.37 8.58
N ALA A 32 -11.52 1.68 9.49
CA ALA A 32 -12.95 1.45 9.27
C ALA A 32 -13.45 2.12 7.97
N ARG A 33 -12.98 3.34 7.67
CA ARG A 33 -13.36 4.04 6.43
C ARG A 33 -12.86 3.33 5.17
N GLU A 34 -11.65 2.77 5.20
CA GLU A 34 -11.11 2.00 4.07
C GLU A 34 -11.82 0.67 3.93
N VAL A 35 -12.16 0.00 5.03
CA VAL A 35 -12.99 -1.21 5.03
C VAL A 35 -14.32 -0.95 4.31
N THR A 36 -15.08 0.08 4.72
CA THR A 36 -16.35 0.46 4.06
C THR A 36 -16.13 0.74 2.57
N ALA A 37 -15.15 1.59 2.22
CA ALA A 37 -14.90 1.99 0.84
C ALA A 37 -14.50 0.82 -0.07
N ILE A 38 -13.68 -0.12 0.43
CA ILE A 38 -13.26 -1.29 -0.35
C ILE A 38 -14.43 -2.26 -0.51
N ALA A 39 -15.19 -2.53 0.56
CA ALA A 39 -16.34 -3.41 0.54
C ALA A 39 -17.40 -2.92 -0.48
N GLU A 40 -17.75 -1.64 -0.44
CA GLU A 40 -18.65 -1.01 -1.42
C GLU A 40 -18.12 -1.13 -2.85
N PHE A 41 -16.82 -0.84 -3.06
CA PHE A 41 -16.20 -0.87 -4.38
C PHE A 41 -16.23 -2.27 -5.02
N ILE A 42 -16.07 -3.33 -4.23
CA ILE A 42 -16.11 -4.71 -4.73
C ILE A 42 -17.52 -5.33 -4.70
N GLY A 43 -18.53 -4.59 -4.21
CA GLY A 43 -19.92 -5.05 -4.13
C GLY A 43 -20.16 -6.10 -3.05
N MET A 44 -19.44 -6.01 -1.93
CA MET A 44 -19.51 -6.96 -0.80
C MET A 44 -20.03 -6.27 0.46
N PRO A 45 -20.89 -6.90 1.28
CA PRO A 45 -21.24 -6.38 2.60
C PRO A 45 -20.01 -6.19 3.49
N GLU A 46 -20.00 -5.14 4.31
CA GLU A 46 -18.84 -4.81 5.15
C GLU A 46 -18.46 -5.94 6.12
N GLU A 47 -19.45 -6.59 6.73
CA GLU A 47 -19.23 -7.73 7.63
C GLU A 47 -18.56 -8.91 6.92
N GLU A 48 -18.95 -9.19 5.67
CA GLU A 48 -18.33 -10.24 4.85
C GLU A 48 -16.91 -9.86 4.45
N PHE A 49 -16.67 -8.60 4.12
CA PHE A 49 -15.32 -8.11 3.83
C PHE A 49 -14.39 -8.27 5.04
N ILE A 50 -14.85 -7.86 6.23
CA ILE A 50 -14.08 -8.02 7.46
C ILE A 50 -13.77 -9.50 7.70
N ARG A 51 -14.76 -10.38 7.57
CA ARG A 51 -14.60 -11.82 7.82
C ARG A 51 -13.68 -12.50 6.82
N ASP A 52 -13.87 -12.23 5.52
CA ASP A 52 -13.30 -13.04 4.44
C ASP A 52 -12.08 -12.39 3.77
N CYS A 53 -11.89 -11.08 3.92
CA CYS A 53 -10.81 -10.33 3.29
C CYS A 53 -9.80 -9.75 4.29
N THR A 54 -10.05 -9.86 5.60
CA THR A 54 -9.15 -9.29 6.61
C THR A 54 -8.78 -10.29 7.70
N ARG A 55 -7.73 -9.95 8.45
CA ARG A 55 -7.28 -10.63 9.67
C ARG A 55 -6.88 -9.57 10.70
N LEU A 56 -6.73 -9.99 11.96
CA LEU A 56 -6.04 -9.13 12.93
C LEU A 56 -4.62 -8.84 12.45
N ASN A 57 -4.21 -7.58 12.58
CA ASN A 57 -2.83 -7.18 12.37
C ASN A 57 -1.92 -7.73 13.47
N ILE A 58 -0.60 -7.66 13.28
CA ILE A 58 0.39 -8.24 14.18
C ILE A 58 0.28 -7.67 15.61
N SER A 59 0.00 -6.37 15.76
CA SER A 59 -0.20 -5.73 17.06
C SER A 59 -1.56 -6.06 17.70
N ARG A 60 -2.47 -6.72 16.97
CA ARG A 60 -3.85 -7.03 17.38
C ARG A 60 -4.67 -5.80 17.77
N THR A 61 -4.32 -4.63 17.22
CA THR A 61 -5.01 -3.36 17.47
C THR A 61 -5.89 -2.91 16.30
N GLY A 62 -5.88 -3.67 15.20
CA GLY A 62 -6.66 -3.36 14.00
C GLY A 62 -6.70 -4.53 13.03
N LEU A 63 -7.20 -4.25 11.83
CA LEU A 63 -7.31 -5.22 10.74
C LEU A 63 -6.26 -4.97 9.67
N SER A 64 -5.78 -6.07 9.09
CA SER A 64 -4.96 -6.10 7.88
C SER A 64 -5.67 -6.90 6.81
N ILE A 65 -5.50 -6.52 5.54
CA ILE A 65 -5.89 -7.37 4.41
C ILE A 65 -5.13 -8.70 4.52
N ILE A 66 -5.79 -9.81 4.18
CA ILE A 66 -5.17 -11.14 4.13
C ILE A 66 -4.31 -11.32 2.87
N ASP A 67 -3.45 -12.32 2.92
CA ASP A 67 -2.68 -12.76 1.75
C ASP A 67 -3.33 -13.99 1.12
N LYS A 68 -3.13 -14.14 -0.18
CA LYS A 68 -3.38 -15.38 -0.92
C LYS A 68 -2.47 -16.49 -0.40
N PRO A 69 -2.76 -17.78 -0.70
CA PRO A 69 -1.92 -18.89 -0.28
C PRO A 69 -0.45 -18.81 -0.74
N ASN A 70 -0.17 -18.07 -1.83
CA ASN A 70 1.18 -17.84 -2.35
C ASN A 70 1.90 -16.64 -1.70
N GLY A 71 1.28 -15.98 -0.71
CA GLY A 71 1.85 -14.82 0.00
C GLY A 71 1.65 -13.47 -0.70
N GLU A 72 0.95 -13.42 -1.83
CA GLU A 72 0.59 -12.15 -2.46
C GLU A 72 -0.63 -11.53 -1.77
N CYS A 73 -0.74 -10.22 -1.76
CA CYS A 73 -1.93 -9.52 -1.30
C CYS A 73 -3.20 -10.06 -1.99
N LEU A 74 -4.29 -10.24 -1.24
CA LEU A 74 -5.56 -10.75 -1.74
C LEU A 74 -6.04 -10.06 -3.04
N PHE A 75 -5.82 -8.75 -3.15
CA PHE A 75 -6.32 -7.93 -4.26
C PHE A 75 -5.33 -7.74 -5.41
N LEU A 76 -4.19 -8.42 -5.41
CA LEU A 76 -3.30 -8.46 -6.57
C LEU A 76 -3.87 -9.42 -7.62
N GLU A 77 -4.07 -8.98 -8.84
CA GLU A 77 -4.62 -9.78 -9.95
C GLU A 77 -3.73 -9.70 -11.18
N GLY A 78 -3.85 -10.72 -12.05
CA GLY A 78 -3.06 -10.83 -13.27
C GLY A 78 -1.56 -10.76 -12.96
N VAL A 79 -0.81 -10.00 -13.78
CA VAL A 79 0.63 -9.83 -13.55
C VAL A 79 0.91 -8.79 -12.47
N ASN A 80 0.35 -7.58 -12.52
CA ASN A 80 0.66 -6.50 -11.56
C ASN A 80 -0.54 -5.55 -11.30
N VAL A 81 -1.76 -6.06 -11.37
CA VAL A 81 -2.97 -5.23 -11.29
C VAL A 81 -3.56 -5.27 -9.89
N CYS A 82 -3.60 -4.13 -9.20
CA CYS A 82 -4.35 -4.04 -7.95
C CYS A 82 -5.84 -3.90 -8.27
N ARG A 83 -6.66 -4.91 -7.94
CA ARG A 83 -8.12 -4.89 -8.19
C ARG A 83 -8.82 -3.71 -7.53
N ILE A 84 -8.32 -3.25 -6.38
CA ILE A 84 -8.88 -2.15 -5.59
C ILE A 84 -8.13 -0.83 -5.80
N GLN A 85 -7.46 -0.64 -6.95
CA GLN A 85 -6.59 0.52 -7.20
C GLN A 85 -7.26 1.88 -6.92
N SER A 86 -8.54 2.05 -7.25
CA SER A 86 -9.29 3.31 -7.07
C SER A 86 -9.62 3.63 -5.62
N VAL A 87 -9.65 2.62 -4.75
CA VAL A 87 -9.96 2.72 -3.31
C VAL A 87 -8.84 2.14 -2.46
N LYS A 88 -7.62 2.16 -3.00
CA LYS A 88 -6.44 1.56 -2.38
C LYS A 88 -6.21 2.16 -0.97
N PRO A 89 -5.89 1.33 0.04
CA PRO A 89 -5.55 1.84 1.38
C PRO A 89 -4.44 2.89 1.33
N MET A 90 -4.51 3.87 2.23
CA MET A 90 -3.52 4.94 2.39
C MET A 90 -2.11 4.40 2.60
N GLN A 91 -1.98 3.27 3.29
CA GLN A 91 -0.70 2.60 3.44
C GLN A 91 -0.13 2.18 2.07
N CYS A 92 -0.94 1.60 1.19
CA CYS A 92 -0.48 1.18 -0.14
C CYS A 92 -0.32 2.34 -1.11
N SER A 93 -1.15 3.38 -1.06
CA SER A 93 -1.05 4.55 -1.94
C SER A 93 0.05 5.53 -1.52
N GLY A 94 0.37 5.55 -0.22
CA GLY A 94 1.43 6.38 0.33
C GLY A 94 2.84 5.87 0.05
N PHE A 95 3.03 4.59 -0.23
CA PHE A 95 4.36 4.05 -0.54
C PHE A 95 4.80 4.42 -1.98
N PRO A 96 6.06 4.84 -2.21
CA PRO A 96 7.15 5.04 -1.25
C PRO A 96 7.32 6.50 -0.76
N ASN A 97 6.40 7.41 -1.13
CA ASN A 97 6.58 8.85 -0.98
C ASN A 97 6.19 9.40 0.41
N VAL A 98 5.13 8.85 1.02
CA VAL A 98 4.65 9.19 2.37
C VAL A 98 5.41 8.39 3.43
N TRP A 99 5.66 7.12 3.14
CA TRP A 99 6.44 6.24 4.00
C TRP A 99 7.22 5.24 3.15
N ASN A 100 8.34 4.77 3.71
CA ASN A 100 9.16 3.72 3.15
C ASN A 100 10.03 3.10 4.26
N PHE A 101 10.91 2.17 3.90
CA PHE A 101 11.84 1.50 4.81
C PHE A 101 13.23 1.39 4.15
N PRO A 102 14.34 1.33 4.91
CA PRO A 102 15.68 1.21 4.33
C PRO A 102 15.80 0.03 3.34
N GLY A 103 16.34 0.29 2.14
CA GLY A 103 16.51 -0.74 1.09
C GLY A 103 15.25 -1.03 0.27
N TRP A 104 14.19 -0.22 0.38
CA TRP A 104 12.99 -0.40 -0.43
C TRP A 104 13.25 -0.26 -1.94
N GLN A 105 14.24 0.55 -2.32
CA GLN A 105 14.65 0.78 -3.71
C GLN A 105 15.18 -0.49 -4.39
N ASP A 106 15.76 -1.42 -3.63
CA ASP A 106 16.25 -2.70 -4.16
C ASP A 106 15.10 -3.64 -4.55
N LYS A 107 13.88 -3.31 -4.13
CA LYS A 107 12.69 -4.13 -4.34
C LYS A 107 11.63 -3.44 -5.19
N CYS A 108 11.53 -2.12 -5.14
CA CYS A 108 10.53 -1.36 -5.88
C CYS A 108 11.15 -0.70 -7.11
N GLU A 109 10.51 -0.88 -8.26
CA GLU A 109 10.92 -0.24 -9.52
C GLU A 109 10.41 1.20 -9.66
N ALA A 110 10.04 1.89 -8.57
CA ALA A 110 9.61 3.29 -8.67
C ALA A 110 10.77 4.17 -9.14
N ILE A 111 10.49 5.07 -10.09
CA ILE A 111 11.51 5.92 -10.70
C ILE A 111 11.48 7.27 -10.01
N GLU A 112 12.64 7.73 -9.54
CA GLU A 112 12.79 9.11 -9.07
C GLU A 112 12.52 10.07 -10.24
N VAL A 113 11.57 10.98 -10.05
CA VAL A 113 11.28 12.05 -10.99
C VAL A 113 11.59 13.37 -10.31
N SER A 114 12.39 14.20 -10.99
CA SER A 114 12.60 15.58 -10.57
C SER A 114 11.26 16.30 -10.66
N GLY A 115 10.85 16.97 -9.57
CA GLY A 115 9.73 17.89 -9.65
C GLY A 115 10.16 19.07 -10.50
N ASP A 116 9.57 19.22 -11.68
CA ASP A 116 9.63 20.46 -12.47
C ASP A 116 8.90 21.61 -11.75
#